data_AF-A0A1S8AXZ0-F1
#
_entry.id   AF-A0A1S8AXZ0-F1
#
_cell.length_a   1.000
_cell.length_b   1.000
_cell.length_c   1.000
_cell.angle_alpha   90.00
_cell.angle_beta   90.00
_cell.angle_gamma   90.00
#
_symmetry.space_group_name_H-M   'P 1'
#
loop_
_entity.id
_entity.type
_entity.pdbx_description
1 polymer ?
#
loop_
_entity_poly.entity_id
_entity_poly.type
_entity_poly.pdbx_seq_one_letter_code
_entity_poly.pdbx_strand_id
1 'polypeptide(L)'
;MTEPEFARTYDGGAYDDAWAAVKQYRRVIAYHRDNPDAGIAELMRISGAPRNSVVSWIDDGATPLVTQGLYKAHDYKLLEVDYDEITPLNILVAAALSAGRSTPETTSPRLQLDRSRTRWSSTASS
;
A
#
# COMPACT_ATOMS: atom_id res chain seq x y z
N MET A 1 -0.94 1.19 8.05
CA MET A 1 -1.48 0.02 7.30
C MET A 1 -0.32 -0.93 7.02
N THR A 2 -0.44 -2.21 7.34
CA THR A 2 0.65 -3.20 7.15
C THR A 2 0.70 -3.75 5.72
N GLU A 3 1.82 -4.35 5.30
CA GLU A 3 1.94 -4.99 3.97
C GLU A 3 0.87 -6.08 3.72
N PRO A 4 0.55 -6.99 4.67
CA PRO A 4 -0.48 -7.99 4.46
C PRO A 4 -1.88 -7.37 4.34
N GLU A 5 -2.17 -6.32 5.10
CA GLU A 5 -3.44 -5.58 4.99
C GLU A 5 -3.58 -4.92 3.62
N PHE A 6 -2.50 -4.33 3.10
CA PHE A 6 -2.48 -3.80 1.74
C PHE A 6 -2.68 -4.91 0.71
N ALA A 7 -1.95 -6.03 0.83
CA ALA A 7 -2.05 -7.15 -0.11
C ALA A 7 -3.47 -7.71 -0.18
N ARG A 8 -4.19 -7.77 0.95
CA ARG A 8 -5.58 -8.23 1.04
C ARG A 8 -6.55 -7.46 0.14
N THR A 9 -6.22 -6.22 -0.24
CA THR A 9 -7.03 -5.43 -1.19
C THR A 9 -7.04 -6.00 -2.62
N TYR A 10 -6.12 -6.92 -2.92
CA TYR A 10 -6.03 -7.63 -4.21
C TYR A 10 -6.66 -9.04 -4.17
N ASP A 11 -7.13 -9.51 -3.01
CA ASP A 11 -7.77 -10.83 -2.87
C ASP A 11 -9.10 -10.87 -3.63
N GLY A 12 -9.45 -12.05 -4.18
CA GLY A 12 -10.70 -12.28 -4.91
C GLY A 12 -10.67 -11.82 -6.37
N GLY A 13 -9.56 -11.25 -6.83
CA GLY A 13 -9.28 -10.96 -8.23
C GLY A 13 -8.41 -12.05 -8.88
N ALA A 14 -7.22 -11.67 -9.34
CA ALA A 14 -6.23 -12.59 -9.91
C ALA A 14 -5.53 -13.48 -8.87
N TYR A 15 -5.88 -13.34 -7.58
CA TYR A 15 -5.24 -14.01 -6.46
C TYR A 15 -6.29 -14.57 -5.50
N ASP A 16 -6.11 -15.84 -5.11
CA ASP A 16 -6.85 -16.45 -3.99
C ASP A 16 -6.29 -15.94 -2.64
N ASP A 17 -4.97 -15.80 -2.54
CA ASP A 17 -4.24 -15.16 -1.44
C ASP A 17 -3.11 -14.33 -2.03
N ALA A 18 -3.33 -13.01 -2.12
CA ALA A 18 -2.37 -12.09 -2.71
C ALA A 18 -1.10 -11.96 -1.85
N TRP A 19 -1.22 -12.14 -0.53
CA TRP A 19 -0.06 -12.11 0.37
C TRP A 19 0.84 -13.35 0.20
N ALA A 20 0.25 -14.52 -0.04
CA ALA A 20 1.01 -15.72 -0.41
C ALA A 20 1.80 -15.49 -1.70
N ALA A 21 1.20 -14.86 -2.71
CA ALA A 21 1.88 -14.56 -3.97
C ALA A 21 3.10 -13.62 -3.76
N VAL A 22 2.97 -12.58 -2.92
CA VAL A 22 4.09 -11.70 -2.54
C VAL A 22 5.24 -12.50 -1.90
N LYS A 23 4.93 -13.35 -0.92
CA LYS A 23 5.93 -14.17 -0.22
C LYS A 23 6.63 -15.14 -1.17
N GLN A 24 5.87 -15.81 -2.03
CA GLN A 24 6.36 -16.73 -3.05
C GLN A 24 7.33 -16.03 -3.99
N TYR A 25 6.91 -14.90 -4.57
CA TYR A 25 7.74 -14.08 -5.46
C TYR A 25 9.04 -13.64 -4.78
N ARG A 26 8.96 -13.03 -3.60
CA ARG A 26 10.14 -12.56 -2.86
C ARG A 26 11.11 -13.72 -2.57
N ARG A 27 10.60 -14.91 -2.24
CA ARG A 27 11.43 -16.09 -1.99
C ARG A 27 12.11 -16.59 -3.27
N VAL A 28 11.41 -16.63 -4.41
CA VAL A 28 12.00 -16.97 -5.71
C VAL A 28 13.12 -16.01 -6.07
N ILE A 29 12.85 -14.70 -6.05
CA ILE A 29 13.83 -13.68 -6.46
C ILE A 29 15.04 -13.67 -5.53
N ALA A 30 14.84 -13.74 -4.21
CA ALA A 30 15.95 -13.81 -3.27
C ALA A 30 16.81 -15.06 -3.48
N TYR A 31 16.18 -16.22 -3.65
CA TYR A 31 16.91 -17.47 -3.85
C TYR A 31 17.66 -17.50 -5.18
N HIS A 32 17.03 -17.05 -6.26
CA HIS A 32 17.64 -17.00 -7.59
C HIS A 32 18.80 -15.99 -7.65
N ARG A 33 18.69 -14.85 -6.95
CA ARG A 33 19.82 -13.91 -6.84
C ARG A 33 21.04 -14.57 -6.19
N ASP A 34 20.83 -15.38 -5.16
CA ASP A 34 21.90 -16.03 -4.42
C ASP A 34 22.36 -17.35 -5.11
N ASN A 35 21.52 -17.91 -6.00
CA ASN A 35 21.74 -19.16 -6.74
C ASN A 35 21.26 -19.00 -8.20
N PRO A 36 22.00 -18.29 -9.06
CA PRO A 36 21.54 -17.94 -10.42
C PRO A 36 21.32 -19.16 -11.31
N ASP A 37 22.07 -20.24 -11.09
CA ASP A 37 21.97 -21.49 -11.87
C ASP A 37 20.87 -22.45 -11.34
N ALA A 38 20.08 -22.03 -10.34
CA ALA A 38 19.02 -22.85 -9.80
C ALA A 38 17.91 -23.11 -10.83
N GLY A 39 17.62 -24.38 -11.08
CA GLY A 39 16.56 -24.78 -12.01
C GLY A 39 15.15 -24.46 -11.50
N ILE A 40 14.20 -24.34 -12.43
CA ILE A 40 12.78 -24.03 -12.15
C ILE A 40 12.15 -24.98 -11.12
N ALA A 41 12.46 -26.28 -11.17
CA ALA A 41 11.91 -27.25 -10.23
C ALA A 41 12.33 -26.98 -8.78
N GLU A 42 13.57 -26.55 -8.57
CA GLU A 42 14.09 -26.20 -7.26
C GLU A 42 13.46 -24.89 -6.75
N LEU A 43 13.33 -23.90 -7.64
CA LEU A 43 12.65 -22.64 -7.34
C LEU A 43 11.18 -22.84 -6.97
N MET A 44 10.46 -23.75 -7.64
CA MET A 44 9.10 -24.12 -7.28
C MET A 44 9.05 -24.76 -5.89
N ARG A 45 9.97 -25.69 -5.59
CA ARG A 45 10.02 -26.41 -4.31
C ARG A 45 10.27 -25.46 -3.14
N ILE A 46 11.23 -24.55 -3.26
CA ILE A 46 11.58 -23.62 -2.17
C ILE A 46 10.51 -22.55 -1.96
N SER A 47 9.90 -22.06 -3.04
CA SER A 47 8.92 -20.97 -2.97
C SER A 47 7.50 -21.46 -2.68
N GLY A 48 7.14 -22.66 -3.12
CA GLY A 48 5.76 -23.13 -3.21
C GLY A 48 4.97 -22.48 -4.35
N ALA A 49 5.65 -21.75 -5.26
CA ALA A 49 5.01 -21.09 -6.40
C ALA A 49 4.74 -22.07 -7.54
N PRO A 50 3.65 -21.87 -8.32
CA PRO A 50 3.36 -22.69 -9.48
C PRO A 50 4.38 -22.42 -10.60
N ARG A 51 4.63 -23.44 -11.43
CA ARG A 51 5.64 -23.41 -12.50
C ARG A 51 5.55 -22.18 -13.40
N ASN A 52 4.34 -21.88 -13.87
CA ASN A 52 4.11 -20.77 -14.81
C ASN A 52 4.49 -19.42 -14.20
N SER A 53 4.25 -19.23 -12.90
CA SER A 53 4.67 -18.02 -12.19
C SER A 53 6.19 -17.95 -12.07
N VAL A 54 6.85 -19.04 -11.66
CA VAL A 54 8.32 -19.06 -11.54
C VAL A 54 9.01 -18.75 -12.87
N VAL A 55 8.57 -19.39 -13.96
CA VAL A 55 9.07 -19.13 -15.31
C VAL A 55 8.87 -17.66 -15.66
N SER A 56 7.66 -17.11 -15.46
CA SER A 56 7.40 -15.72 -15.80
C SER A 56 8.23 -14.73 -14.98
N TRP A 57 8.50 -15.01 -13.70
CA TRP A 57 9.30 -14.13 -12.85
C TRP A 57 10.80 -14.16 -13.18
N ILE A 58 11.32 -15.32 -13.57
CA ILE A 58 12.75 -15.51 -13.86
C ILE A 58 13.08 -15.20 -15.32
N ASP A 59 12.34 -15.81 -16.25
CA ASP A 59 12.65 -15.73 -17.69
C ASP A 59 12.10 -14.43 -18.30
N ASP A 60 10.88 -14.03 -17.94
CA ASP A 60 10.25 -12.80 -18.48
C ASP A 60 10.51 -11.56 -17.61
N GLY A 61 11.12 -11.72 -16.43
CA GLY A 61 11.30 -10.62 -15.47
C GLY A 61 9.98 -10.05 -14.91
N ALA A 62 8.89 -10.78 -15.02
CA ALA A 62 7.57 -10.30 -14.61
C ALA A 62 7.48 -10.15 -13.09
N THR A 63 6.77 -9.12 -12.63
CA THR A 63 6.50 -8.89 -11.21
C THR A 63 4.99 -8.95 -10.94
N PRO A 64 4.51 -9.69 -9.93
CA PRO A 64 3.09 -9.72 -9.58
C PRO A 64 2.53 -8.31 -9.31
N LEU A 65 1.31 -8.03 -9.75
CA LEU A 65 0.67 -6.71 -9.60
C LEU A 65 0.58 -6.28 -8.13
N VAL A 66 0.24 -7.21 -7.23
CA VAL A 66 0.22 -6.95 -5.78
C VAL A 66 1.61 -6.52 -5.27
N THR A 67 2.69 -7.16 -5.73
CA THR A 67 4.06 -6.79 -5.36
C THR A 67 4.45 -5.44 -5.92
N GLN A 68 4.09 -5.14 -7.17
CA GLN A 68 4.32 -3.81 -7.77
C GLN A 68 3.57 -2.72 -6.98
N GLY A 69 2.32 -2.97 -6.62
CA GLY A 69 1.52 -2.07 -5.80
C GLY A 69 2.14 -1.85 -4.43
N LEU A 70 2.67 -2.90 -3.82
CA LEU A 70 3.33 -2.83 -2.52
C LEU A 70 4.62 -2.01 -2.55
N TYR A 71 5.44 -2.17 -3.58
CA TYR A 71 6.64 -1.35 -3.76
C TYR A 71 6.28 0.12 -3.92
N LYS A 72 5.27 0.44 -4.74
CA LYS A 72 4.75 1.82 -4.84
C LYS A 72 4.21 2.33 -3.51
N ALA A 73 3.52 1.48 -2.74
CA ALA A 73 2.99 1.86 -1.44
C ALA A 73 4.11 2.23 -0.45
N HIS A 74 5.24 1.53 -0.49
CA HIS A 74 6.45 1.93 0.25
C HIS A 74 7.05 3.23 -0.27
N ASP A 75 7.21 3.37 -1.59
CA ASP A 75 7.80 4.57 -2.21
C ASP A 75 7.01 5.84 -1.84
N TYR A 76 5.68 5.74 -1.79
CA TYR A 76 4.77 6.82 -1.39
C TYR A 76 4.51 6.87 0.12
N LYS A 77 5.15 6.02 0.93
CA LYS A 77 4.98 5.90 2.37
C LYS A 77 3.53 5.67 2.82
N LEU A 78 2.71 5.06 1.97
CA LEU A 78 1.29 4.81 2.22
C LEU A 78 1.06 3.78 3.34
N LEU A 79 2.07 2.97 3.66
CA LEU A 79 1.99 1.98 4.73
C LEU A 79 2.27 2.59 6.12
N GLU A 80 3.04 3.67 6.16
CA GLU A 80 3.53 4.33 7.38
C GLU A 80 2.62 5.47 7.86
N VAL A 81 1.58 5.83 7.09
CA VAL A 81 0.75 6.97 7.45
C VAL A 81 -0.11 6.65 8.67
N ASP A 82 0.03 7.47 9.70
CA ASP A 82 -0.77 7.39 10.91
C ASP A 82 -2.23 7.79 10.61
N TYR A 83 -3.19 7.13 11.25
CA TYR A 83 -4.60 7.40 11.06
C TYR A 83 -4.96 8.86 11.43
N ASP A 84 -4.23 9.46 12.38
CA ASP A 84 -4.38 10.86 12.74
C ASP A 84 -3.93 11.82 11.62
N GLU A 85 -2.97 11.43 10.79
CA GLU A 85 -2.49 12.25 9.66
C GLU A 85 -3.40 12.19 8.43
N ILE A 86 -4.13 11.07 8.24
CA ILE A 86 -5.10 10.92 7.14
C ILE A 86 -6.52 11.36 7.51
N THR A 87 -6.84 11.54 8.79
CA THR A 87 -8.19 11.96 9.22
C THR A 87 -8.66 13.25 8.53
N PRO A 88 -7.85 14.32 8.41
CA PRO A 88 -8.25 15.53 7.68
C PRO A 88 -8.52 15.26 6.18
N LEU A 89 -7.72 14.41 5.55
CA LEU A 89 -7.89 14.02 4.14
C LEU A 89 -9.14 13.15 3.95
N ASN A 90 -9.39 12.22 4.86
CA ASN A 90 -10.60 11.38 4.86
C ASN A 90 -11.86 12.21 5.06
N ILE A 91 -11.83 13.22 5.96
CA ILE A 91 -12.93 14.18 6.12
C ILE A 91 -13.14 14.99 4.84
N LEU A 92 -12.06 15.45 4.19
CA LEU A 92 -12.15 16.19 2.94
C LEU A 92 -12.72 15.34 1.79
N VAL A 93 -12.25 14.11 1.63
CA VAL A 93 -12.74 13.17 0.61
C VAL A 93 -14.20 12.81 0.89
N ALA A 94 -14.56 12.55 2.15
CA ALA A 94 -15.94 12.32 2.54
C ALA A 94 -16.82 13.53 2.24
N ALA A 95 -16.34 14.75 2.53
CA ALA A 95 -17.05 15.99 2.20
C ALA A 95 -17.19 16.17 0.67
N ALA A 96 -16.14 15.93 -0.11
CA ALA A 96 -16.18 16.04 -1.56
C ALA A 96 -17.09 15.00 -2.23
N LEU A 97 -17.07 13.75 -1.75
CA LEU A 97 -17.94 12.68 -2.24
C LEU A 97 -19.39 12.90 -1.79
N SER A 98 -19.62 13.38 -0.56
CA SER A 98 -20.96 13.68 -0.03
C SER A 98 -21.56 14.94 -0.61
N ALA A 99 -20.73 15.91 -1.01
CA ALA A 99 -21.19 17.17 -1.62
C ALA A 99 -21.89 16.95 -2.97
N GLY A 100 -21.65 15.81 -3.62
CA GLY A 100 -22.23 15.50 -4.93
C GLY A 100 -21.88 16.55 -5.98
N ARG A 101 -22.22 16.30 -7.24
CA ARG A 101 -22.04 17.28 -8.31
C ARG A 101 -23.10 18.39 -8.16
N SER A 102 -22.83 19.40 -7.33
CA SER A 102 -23.68 20.60 -7.24
C SER A 102 -23.28 21.59 -8.34
N THR A 103 -24.15 21.79 -9.32
CA THR A 103 -24.07 22.88 -10.31
C THR A 103 -24.16 24.25 -9.64
N PRO A 104 -23.64 25.32 -10.27
CA PRO A 104 -22.83 26.32 -9.58
C PRO A 104 -23.65 27.45 -9.00
N GLU A 105 -23.65 27.55 -7.68
CA GLU A 105 -23.75 28.83 -6.98
C GLU A 105 -22.57 28.81 -6.00
N THR A 106 -21.46 29.40 -6.44
CA THR A 106 -20.17 29.57 -5.75
C THR A 106 -20.22 29.45 -4.23
N THR A 107 -19.89 28.27 -3.72
CA THR A 107 -19.42 28.10 -2.34
C THR A 107 -18.10 27.37 -2.43
N SER A 108 -17.00 28.13 -2.39
CA SER A 108 -15.66 27.59 -2.24
C SER A 108 -15.41 27.34 -0.75
N PRO A 109 -15.46 26.08 -0.25
CA PRO A 109 -15.03 25.82 1.12
C PRO A 109 -13.52 26.10 1.20
N ARG A 110 -13.15 27.13 1.94
CA ARG A 110 -11.74 27.39 2.31
C ARG A 110 -11.47 26.65 3.61
N LEU A 111 -10.63 25.62 3.54
CA LEU A 111 -10.11 24.95 4.72
C LEU A 111 -8.83 25.68 5.15
N GLN A 112 -8.86 26.36 6.29
CA GLN A 112 -7.67 26.87 6.95
C GLN A 112 -7.20 25.82 7.95
N LEU A 113 -5.95 25.38 7.81
CA LEU A 113 -5.28 24.58 8.83
C LEU A 113 -4.94 25.49 10.02
N ASP A 114 -5.74 25.42 11.07
CA ASP A 114 -5.39 26.03 12.36
C ASP A 114 -4.27 25.20 13.02
N ARG A 115 -3.04 25.67 12.88
CA ARG A 115 -1.92 25.20 13.69
C ARG A 115 -1.83 26.08 14.94
N SER A 116 -2.71 25.86 15.91
CA SER A 116 -2.52 26.40 17.25
C SER A 116 -2.97 25.41 18.35
N ARG A 117 -2.01 24.64 18.85
CA ARG A 117 -2.14 23.99 20.16
C ARG A 117 -0.86 24.11 20.97
N THR A 118 -0.69 25.26 21.62
CA THR A 118 -0.09 25.27 22.97
C THR A 118 -0.63 26.46 23.77
N ARG A 119 -1.64 26.20 24.61
CA ARG A 119 -2.07 27.08 25.69
C ARG A 119 -1.38 26.60 26.97
N TRP A 120 -0.39 27.34 27.46
CA TRP A 120 0.00 27.29 28.87
C TRP A 120 -0.63 28.48 29.57
N SER A 121 -1.52 28.18 30.51
CA SER A 121 -2.08 29.13 31.46
C SER A 121 -1.32 29.01 32.78
N SER A 122 -0.80 30.12 33.28
CA SER A 122 -0.57 30.31 34.71
C SER A 122 -0.87 31.76 35.07
N THR A 123 -2.08 31.95 35.59
CA THR A 123 -2.51 33.09 36.39
C THR A 123 -1.74 33.11 37.72
N ALA A 124 -1.28 34.29 38.13
CA ALA A 124 -1.33 34.73 39.54
C ALA A 124 -1.06 36.25 39.61
N SER A 125 -2.11 36.99 39.96
CA SER A 125 -2.05 38.28 40.69
C SER A 125 -1.23 38.10 41.98
N SER A 126 -0.55 39.10 42.54
CA SER A 126 -0.96 40.49 42.87
C SER A 126 0.28 41.36 43.08
#